data_AF-A0A840NDB4-F1
#
_entry.id   AF-A0A840NDB4-F1
#
_cell.length_a   1.000
_cell.length_b   1.000
_cell.length_c   1.000
_cell.angle_alpha   90.00
_cell.angle_beta   90.00
_cell.angle_gamma   90.00
#
_symmetry.space_group_name_H-M   'P 1'
#
loop_
_entity.id
_entity.type
_entity.pdbx_description
1 polymer ?
#
loop_
_entity_poly.entity_id
_entity_poly.type
_entity_poly.pdbx_seq_one_letter_code
_entity_poly.pdbx_strand_id
1 'polypeptide(L)'
;MITRIAVVPYPPLLVPELTVRSTSLIEPVRSACLRATTSLTEAATEWVAVGVDRSGPAVLSPATTGTFAGYGVDVPVALRERAERSAPPDPDLPLPALVAGLLRAQAGARSVTVRLLAPDTPADQAAELGARLDADGPETGLLVLAEGGSHRDERSPHLPDPRAAGLDDALRDALRDVDGPALLGLEPQECDELGVHSRAAWQVAAGVAATGTWQAEPLYSDTPLGITYHVGVWSRAVQEPGASALRGESPLRR
;
A
#
# COMPACT_ATOMS: atom_id res chain seq x y z
N MET A 1 0.68 5.28 16.25
CA MET A 1 2.05 5.10 15.72
C MET A 1 2.06 3.97 14.70
N ILE A 2 2.61 4.22 13.51
CA ILE A 2 2.83 3.21 12.48
C ILE A 2 4.22 2.58 12.70
N THR A 3 4.24 1.26 12.83
CA THR A 3 5.48 0.47 13.01
C THR A 3 5.92 -0.25 11.74
N ARG A 4 4.96 -0.50 10.83
CA ARG A 4 5.19 -1.18 9.56
C ARG A 4 4.22 -0.67 8.48
N ILE A 5 4.75 -0.52 7.28
CA ILE A 5 4.03 -0.13 6.07
C ILE A 5 4.19 -1.27 5.07
N ALA A 6 3.09 -1.73 4.47
CA ALA A 6 3.12 -2.63 3.32
C ALA A 6 2.55 -1.90 2.11
N VAL A 7 3.30 -1.83 1.03
CA VAL A 7 2.81 -1.34 -0.27
C VAL A 7 2.47 -2.55 -1.12
N VAL A 8 1.24 -2.61 -1.61
CA VAL A 8 0.74 -3.69 -2.47
C VAL A 8 -0.12 -3.11 -3.59
N PRO A 9 -0.12 -3.70 -4.79
CA PRO A 9 -1.05 -3.35 -5.85
C PRO A 9 -2.48 -3.81 -5.47
N TYR A 10 -3.48 -3.29 -6.17
CA TYR A 10 -4.88 -3.67 -5.92
C TYR A 10 -5.69 -4.05 -7.18
N PRO A 11 -5.12 -4.69 -8.21
CA PRO A 11 -5.91 -5.09 -9.35
C PRO A 11 -6.86 -6.23 -8.96
N PRO A 12 -8.05 -6.35 -9.59
CA PRO A 12 -9.02 -7.41 -9.26
C PRO A 12 -8.44 -8.82 -9.44
N LEU A 13 -7.45 -8.96 -10.33
CA LEU A 13 -6.70 -10.19 -10.57
C LEU A 13 -5.94 -10.72 -9.35
N LEU A 14 -5.82 -10.00 -8.23
CA LEU A 14 -5.34 -10.60 -7.00
C LEU A 14 -6.29 -11.69 -6.48
N VAL A 15 -7.56 -11.68 -6.87
CA VAL A 15 -8.55 -12.73 -6.58
C VAL A 15 -8.28 -13.98 -7.46
N PRO A 16 -7.95 -15.15 -6.88
CA PRO A 16 -7.68 -16.39 -7.62
C PRO A 16 -8.77 -16.76 -8.64
N GLU A 17 -10.02 -16.57 -8.27
CA GLU A 17 -11.21 -16.89 -9.07
C GLU A 17 -11.30 -16.07 -10.36
N LEU A 18 -10.63 -14.91 -10.43
CA LEU A 18 -10.62 -14.03 -11.58
C LEU A 18 -9.48 -14.31 -12.59
N THR A 19 -8.51 -15.20 -12.29
CA THR A 19 -7.29 -15.32 -13.11
C THR A 19 -7.01 -16.70 -13.72
N VAL A 20 -8.03 -17.47 -14.07
CA VAL A 20 -7.86 -18.87 -14.51
C VAL A 20 -6.81 -19.07 -15.61
N ARG A 21 -6.63 -18.10 -16.54
CA ARG A 21 -5.69 -18.22 -17.67
C ARG A 21 -4.30 -17.61 -17.44
N SER A 22 -4.14 -16.77 -16.42
CA SER A 22 -2.89 -16.03 -16.14
C SER A 22 -2.29 -16.36 -14.79
N THR A 23 -2.76 -17.43 -14.14
CA THR A 23 -2.37 -17.81 -12.77
C THR A 23 -0.86 -17.83 -12.57
N SER A 24 -0.09 -18.46 -13.46
CA SER A 24 1.38 -18.55 -13.31
C SER A 24 2.08 -17.19 -13.37
N LEU A 25 1.54 -16.21 -14.10
CA LEU A 25 2.10 -14.87 -14.22
C LEU A 25 1.76 -14.00 -13.00
N ILE A 26 0.62 -14.27 -12.35
CA ILE A 26 0.09 -13.49 -11.23
C ILE A 26 0.44 -14.09 -9.87
N GLU A 27 0.72 -15.39 -9.80
CA GLU A 27 1.07 -16.08 -8.56
C GLU A 27 2.27 -15.44 -7.83
N PRO A 28 3.34 -14.99 -8.52
CA PRO A 28 4.42 -14.25 -7.86
C PRO A 28 3.94 -12.94 -7.20
N VAL A 29 3.02 -12.21 -7.86
CA VAL A 29 2.44 -10.97 -7.32
C VAL A 29 1.62 -11.26 -6.07
N ARG A 30 0.75 -12.27 -6.11
CA ARG A 30 -0.05 -12.70 -4.94
C ARG A 30 0.82 -13.14 -3.79
N SER A 31 1.82 -13.97 -4.07
CA SER A 31 2.78 -14.46 -3.07
C SER A 31 3.51 -13.30 -2.40
N ALA A 32 3.93 -12.29 -3.17
CA ALA A 32 4.54 -11.09 -2.61
C ALA A 32 3.55 -10.27 -1.76
N CYS A 33 2.30 -10.07 -2.23
CA CYS A 33 1.27 -9.36 -1.46
C CYS A 33 0.97 -10.06 -0.13
N LEU A 34 0.86 -11.38 -0.14
CA LEU A 34 0.65 -12.18 1.06
C LEU A 34 1.85 -12.08 2.01
N ARG A 35 3.09 -12.15 1.50
CA ARG A 35 4.29 -11.94 2.33
C ARG A 35 4.29 -10.54 2.96
N ALA A 36 3.99 -9.50 2.20
CA ALA A 36 3.95 -8.12 2.69
C ALA A 36 2.91 -7.94 3.80
N THR A 37 1.73 -8.50 3.62
CA THR A 37 0.60 -8.34 4.54
C THR A 37 0.67 -9.28 5.76
N THR A 38 1.29 -10.44 5.62
CA THR A 38 1.69 -11.27 6.78
C THR A 38 2.70 -10.52 7.64
N SER A 39 3.75 -9.95 7.02
CA SER A 39 4.70 -9.08 7.74
C SER A 39 3.96 -7.93 8.43
N LEU A 40 3.01 -7.27 7.75
CA LEU A 40 2.18 -6.24 8.38
C LEU A 40 1.42 -6.74 9.63
N THR A 41 0.81 -7.94 9.56
CA THR A 41 0.07 -8.56 10.67
C THR A 41 0.96 -8.91 11.86
N GLU A 42 2.19 -9.36 11.60
CA GLU A 42 3.17 -9.67 12.66
C GLU A 42 3.52 -8.43 13.51
N ALA A 43 3.49 -7.24 12.91
CA ALA A 43 3.72 -5.98 13.62
C ALA A 43 2.44 -5.44 14.28
N ALA A 44 1.29 -5.55 13.61
CA ALA A 44 0.02 -5.07 14.14
C ALA A 44 -1.16 -5.83 13.53
N THR A 45 -2.08 -6.28 14.38
CA THR A 45 -3.32 -6.95 13.94
C THR A 45 -4.42 -5.95 13.54
N GLU A 46 -4.26 -4.67 13.83
CA GLU A 46 -5.17 -3.61 13.40
C GLU A 46 -4.48 -2.74 12.36
N TRP A 47 -5.16 -2.54 11.23
CA TRP A 47 -4.61 -1.83 10.09
C TRP A 47 -5.39 -0.57 9.78
N VAL A 48 -4.69 0.39 9.19
CA VAL A 48 -5.29 1.40 8.32
C VAL A 48 -4.85 1.10 6.89
N ALA A 49 -5.78 1.07 5.95
CA ALA A 49 -5.49 1.01 4.53
C ALA A 49 -5.72 2.38 3.88
N VAL A 50 -4.86 2.77 2.96
CA VAL A 50 -5.06 3.94 2.10
C VAL A 50 -5.06 3.51 0.64
N GLY A 51 -5.99 4.05 -0.14
CA GLY A 51 -6.10 3.80 -1.57
C GLY A 51 -6.83 4.94 -2.26
N VAL A 52 -6.81 4.95 -3.59
CA VAL A 52 -7.43 6.02 -4.39
C VAL A 52 -8.70 5.49 -5.05
N ASP A 53 -9.79 6.24 -4.92
CA ASP A 53 -11.03 5.98 -5.65
C ASP A 53 -11.82 7.28 -5.84
N ARG A 54 -12.60 7.36 -6.91
CA ARG A 54 -13.47 8.51 -7.22
C ARG A 54 -14.55 8.80 -6.15
N SER A 55 -14.89 7.81 -5.33
CA SER A 55 -15.79 7.97 -4.18
C SER A 55 -15.09 8.61 -2.97
N GLY A 56 -13.78 8.84 -3.05
CA GLY A 56 -13.02 9.60 -2.08
C GLY A 56 -13.33 11.10 -2.13
N PRO A 57 -13.06 11.86 -1.05
CA PRO A 57 -12.53 11.40 0.22
C PRO A 57 -13.58 10.66 1.06
N ALA A 58 -13.23 9.47 1.57
CA ALA A 58 -14.13 8.66 2.40
C ALA A 58 -13.36 7.81 3.42
N VAL A 59 -14.03 7.46 4.52
CA VAL A 59 -13.51 6.51 5.53
C VAL A 59 -14.52 5.38 5.69
N LEU A 60 -14.08 4.16 5.39
CA LEU A 60 -14.88 2.95 5.55
C LEU A 60 -14.52 2.28 6.87
N SER A 61 -15.53 2.07 7.70
CA SER A 61 -15.35 1.47 9.01
C SER A 61 -15.02 -0.03 8.91
N PRO A 62 -14.38 -0.63 9.92
CA PRO A 62 -14.20 -2.09 9.97
C PRO A 62 -15.49 -2.91 9.90
N ALA A 63 -16.67 -2.32 10.15
CA ALA A 63 -17.96 -3.01 10.02
C ALA A 63 -18.42 -3.20 8.55
N THR A 64 -17.75 -2.56 7.59
CA THR A 64 -18.11 -2.63 6.17
C THR A 64 -17.81 -4.02 5.58
N THR A 65 -18.72 -4.50 4.73
CA THR A 65 -18.61 -5.75 3.98
C THR A 65 -18.91 -5.51 2.51
N GLY A 66 -18.16 -6.14 1.61
CA GLY A 66 -18.33 -6.04 0.17
C GLY A 66 -18.21 -7.40 -0.53
N THR A 67 -18.39 -7.44 -1.84
CA THR A 67 -18.14 -8.63 -2.65
C THR A 67 -17.51 -8.26 -3.99
N PHE A 68 -16.71 -9.16 -4.54
CA PHE A 68 -16.19 -9.03 -5.91
C PHE A 68 -17.25 -9.29 -6.99
N ALA A 69 -18.54 -9.39 -6.65
CA ALA A 69 -19.61 -9.66 -7.61
C ALA A 69 -19.65 -8.61 -8.76
N GLY A 70 -19.30 -7.35 -8.48
CA GLY A 70 -19.12 -6.31 -9.50
C GLY A 70 -18.00 -6.59 -10.52
N TYR A 71 -17.09 -7.51 -10.20
CA TYR A 71 -16.00 -7.99 -11.06
C TYR A 71 -16.28 -9.38 -11.65
N GLY A 72 -17.47 -9.95 -11.41
CA GLY A 72 -17.93 -11.20 -12.01
C GLY A 72 -17.74 -12.46 -11.16
N VAL A 73 -17.27 -12.35 -9.91
CA VAL A 73 -17.18 -13.50 -8.97
C VAL A 73 -17.73 -13.11 -7.61
N ASP A 74 -18.61 -13.94 -7.03
CA ASP A 74 -19.18 -13.64 -5.70
C ASP A 74 -18.24 -14.11 -4.58
N VAL A 75 -17.13 -13.37 -4.41
CA VAL A 75 -16.19 -13.54 -3.31
C VAL A 75 -16.46 -12.46 -2.27
N PRO A 76 -17.15 -12.78 -1.15
CA PRO A 76 -17.43 -11.80 -0.11
C PRO A 76 -16.18 -11.48 0.70
N VAL A 77 -16.03 -10.22 1.09
CA VAL A 77 -14.96 -9.71 1.94
C VAL A 77 -15.53 -8.86 3.08
N ALA A 78 -14.81 -8.83 4.20
CA ALA A 78 -15.15 -8.03 5.35
C ALA A 78 -13.91 -7.29 5.85
N LEU A 79 -14.11 -6.05 6.32
CA LEU A 79 -13.02 -5.24 6.86
C LEU A 79 -12.67 -5.57 8.32
N ARG A 80 -13.32 -6.58 8.93
CA ARG A 80 -13.03 -7.09 10.29
C ARG A 80 -13.22 -8.60 10.39
N GLU A 81 -12.65 -9.18 11.45
CA GLU A 81 -12.92 -10.59 11.77
C GLU A 81 -14.33 -10.70 12.29
N ARG A 82 -14.96 -11.84 11.99
CA ARG A 82 -16.28 -12.19 12.52
C ARG A 82 -17.25 -11.02 12.35
N ALA A 83 -17.30 -10.45 11.15
CA ALA A 83 -18.30 -9.44 10.82
C ALA A 83 -19.68 -10.08 10.95
N GLU A 84 -20.48 -9.60 11.89
CA GLU A 84 -21.90 -9.94 11.93
C GLU A 84 -22.54 -9.34 10.68
N ARG A 85 -23.06 -10.20 9.81
CA ARG A 85 -23.76 -9.77 8.60
C ARG A 85 -25.12 -9.23 8.98
N SER A 86 -25.16 -7.95 9.31
CA SER A 86 -26.40 -7.19 9.50
C SER A 86 -27.07 -6.84 8.18
N ALA A 87 -26.30 -6.80 7.08
CA ALA A 87 -26.76 -6.55 5.72
C ALA A 87 -26.01 -7.45 4.69
N PRO A 88 -26.57 -7.63 3.47
CA PRO A 88 -25.84 -8.25 2.36
C PRO A 88 -24.54 -7.48 2.04
N PRO A 89 -23.46 -8.17 1.62
CA PRO A 89 -22.23 -7.51 1.19
C PRO A 89 -22.49 -6.57 -0.01
N ASP A 90 -21.89 -5.39 0.01
CA ASP A 90 -22.01 -4.37 -1.02
C ASP A 90 -21.25 -4.78 -2.32
N PRO A 91 -21.94 -4.96 -3.47
CA PRO A 91 -21.29 -5.28 -4.73
C PRO A 91 -20.57 -4.08 -5.38
N ASP A 92 -20.86 -2.85 -4.93
CA ASP A 92 -20.31 -1.60 -5.47
C ASP A 92 -19.21 -1.02 -4.55
N LEU A 93 -18.74 -1.79 -3.56
CA LEU A 93 -17.68 -1.37 -2.67
C LEU A 93 -16.39 -1.06 -3.48
N PRO A 94 -15.73 0.11 -3.27
CA PRO A 94 -14.53 0.49 -4.02
C PRO A 94 -13.43 -0.58 -4.00
N LEU A 95 -12.77 -0.80 -5.14
CA LEU A 95 -11.77 -1.85 -5.32
C LEU A 95 -10.66 -1.85 -4.27
N PRO A 96 -10.08 -0.68 -3.88
CA PRO A 96 -9.07 -0.67 -2.82
C PRO A 96 -9.62 -1.27 -1.51
N ALA A 97 -10.88 -1.01 -1.17
CA ALA A 97 -11.50 -1.59 0.03
C ALA A 97 -11.76 -3.09 -0.10
N LEU A 98 -12.16 -3.56 -1.28
CA LEU A 98 -12.32 -5.00 -1.56
C LEU A 98 -10.99 -5.74 -1.38
N VAL A 99 -9.90 -5.23 -1.97
CA VAL A 99 -8.57 -5.81 -1.86
C VAL A 99 -8.02 -5.73 -0.44
N ALA A 100 -8.23 -4.61 0.27
CA ALA A 100 -7.86 -4.51 1.69
C ALA A 100 -8.53 -5.60 2.53
N GLY A 101 -9.84 -5.83 2.33
CA GLY A 101 -10.60 -6.86 3.02
C GLY A 101 -10.10 -8.28 2.70
N LEU A 102 -9.82 -8.55 1.42
CA LEU A 102 -9.25 -9.82 0.97
C LEU A 102 -7.90 -10.12 1.64
N LEU A 103 -6.96 -9.18 1.54
CA LEU A 103 -5.61 -9.33 2.10
C LEU A 103 -5.64 -9.41 3.63
N ARG A 104 -6.51 -8.64 4.29
CA ARG A 104 -6.76 -8.72 5.73
C ARG A 104 -7.25 -10.10 6.14
N ALA A 105 -8.12 -10.74 5.35
CA ALA A 105 -8.60 -12.08 5.63
C ALA A 105 -7.48 -13.12 5.46
N GLN A 106 -6.70 -13.02 4.37
CA GLN A 106 -5.62 -13.94 4.05
C GLN A 106 -4.46 -13.87 5.06
N ALA A 107 -4.07 -12.67 5.49
CA ALA A 107 -2.98 -12.46 6.44
C ALA A 107 -3.39 -12.69 7.91
N GLY A 108 -4.69 -12.78 8.20
CA GLY A 108 -5.19 -13.02 9.56
C GLY A 108 -5.13 -11.82 10.49
N ALA A 109 -5.06 -10.59 9.97
CA ALA A 109 -5.25 -9.38 10.78
C ALA A 109 -6.65 -9.38 11.43
N ARG A 110 -6.91 -8.53 12.42
CA ARG A 110 -8.20 -8.38 13.12
C ARG A 110 -9.14 -7.42 12.39
N SER A 111 -8.64 -6.30 11.89
CA SER A 111 -9.45 -5.31 11.19
C SER A 111 -8.62 -4.38 10.36
N VAL A 112 -9.26 -3.76 9.37
CA VAL A 112 -8.70 -2.69 8.56
C VAL A 112 -9.71 -1.55 8.46
N THR A 113 -9.28 -0.33 8.78
CA THR A 113 -10.04 0.89 8.46
C THR A 113 -9.52 1.40 7.12
N VAL A 114 -10.40 1.57 6.12
CA VAL A 114 -9.96 2.01 4.79
C VAL A 114 -10.22 3.51 4.63
N ARG A 115 -9.20 4.26 4.22
CA ARG A 115 -9.31 5.67 3.84
C ARG A 115 -9.11 5.79 2.34
N LEU A 116 -10.15 6.24 1.65
CA LEU A 116 -10.13 6.50 0.22
C LEU A 116 -9.77 7.97 0.00
N LEU A 117 -8.73 8.20 -0.79
CA LEU A 117 -8.36 9.52 -1.29
C LEU A 117 -9.03 9.75 -2.65
N ALA A 118 -9.38 11.00 -2.94
CA ALA A 118 -9.80 11.38 -4.29
C ALA A 118 -8.60 11.34 -5.26
N PRO A 119 -8.78 11.04 -6.56
CA PRO A 119 -7.68 10.97 -7.53
C PRO A 119 -6.85 12.26 -7.63
N ASP A 120 -7.51 13.41 -7.48
CA ASP A 120 -6.92 14.74 -7.55
C ASP A 120 -6.38 15.25 -6.21
N THR A 121 -6.29 14.40 -5.18
CA THR A 121 -5.78 14.81 -3.86
C THR A 121 -4.37 15.44 -4.01
N PRO A 122 -4.17 16.68 -3.54
CA PRO A 122 -2.87 17.34 -3.57
C PRO A 122 -1.79 16.61 -2.77
N ALA A 123 -0.54 16.71 -3.22
CA ALA A 123 0.59 15.99 -2.64
C ALA A 123 0.83 16.33 -1.17
N ASP A 124 0.72 17.61 -0.82
CA ASP A 124 0.84 18.12 0.55
C ASP A 124 -0.26 17.55 1.45
N GLN A 125 -1.51 17.53 1.00
CA GLN A 125 -2.63 16.97 1.76
C GLN A 125 -2.50 15.46 1.99
N ALA A 126 -2.02 14.71 0.97
CA ALA A 126 -1.72 13.30 1.09
C ALA A 126 -0.58 13.05 2.08
N ALA A 127 0.50 13.83 2.00
CA ALA A 127 1.64 13.74 2.92
C ALA A 127 1.24 14.07 4.36
N GLU A 128 0.45 15.12 4.56
CA GLU A 128 -0.08 15.48 5.87
C GLU A 128 -0.99 14.39 6.44
N LEU A 129 -1.79 13.72 5.61
CA LEU A 129 -2.57 12.57 6.06
C LEU A 129 -1.64 11.46 6.56
N GLY A 130 -0.56 11.16 5.83
CA GLY A 130 0.45 10.22 6.28
C GLY A 130 1.02 10.59 7.65
N ALA A 131 1.50 11.83 7.81
CA ALA A 131 2.05 12.29 9.08
C ALA A 131 1.02 12.19 10.24
N ARG A 132 -0.26 12.50 9.97
CA ARG A 132 -1.34 12.36 10.97
C ARG A 132 -1.67 10.91 11.32
N LEU A 133 -1.52 9.97 10.39
CA LEU A 133 -1.72 8.54 10.66
C LEU A 133 -0.64 7.97 11.60
N ASP A 134 0.58 8.52 11.54
CA ASP A 134 1.65 8.14 12.45
C ASP A 134 1.54 8.76 13.85
N ALA A 135 0.86 9.91 13.95
CA ALA A 135 0.69 10.63 15.21
C ALA A 135 0.06 9.78 16.33
N ASP A 136 0.27 10.21 17.58
CA ASP A 136 -0.02 9.48 18.82
C ASP A 136 -1.30 8.62 18.77
N GLY A 137 -1.11 7.32 19.01
CA GLY A 137 -2.14 6.30 18.91
C GLY A 137 -1.52 4.90 19.07
N PRO A 138 -2.34 3.84 19.21
CA PRO A 138 -1.84 2.48 19.32
C PRO A 138 -0.97 2.08 18.12
N GLU A 139 -0.13 1.06 18.31
CA GLU A 139 0.64 0.47 17.21
C GLU A 139 -0.32 -0.08 16.15
N THR A 140 -0.22 0.46 14.94
CA THR A 140 -1.11 0.16 13.82
C THR A 140 -0.27 -0.12 12.57
N GLY A 141 -0.70 -1.08 11.76
CA GLY A 141 -0.09 -1.36 10.46
C GLY A 141 -0.67 -0.45 9.38
N LEU A 142 0.15 0.07 8.47
CA LEU A 142 -0.33 0.78 7.29
C LEU A 142 -0.28 -0.11 6.05
N LEU A 143 -1.43 -0.29 5.40
CA LEU A 143 -1.53 -0.89 4.07
C LEU A 143 -1.70 0.22 3.03
N VAL A 144 -0.75 0.35 2.11
CA VAL A 144 -0.80 1.31 1.01
C VAL A 144 -1.16 0.54 -0.26
N LEU A 145 -2.36 0.81 -0.78
CA LEU A 145 -2.86 0.22 -2.00
C LEU A 145 -2.43 1.09 -3.17
N ALA A 146 -1.33 0.69 -3.80
CA ALA A 146 -0.69 1.45 -4.86
C ALA A 146 -0.05 0.54 -5.90
N GLU A 147 -0.13 0.95 -7.17
CA GLU A 147 0.39 0.21 -8.33
C GLU A 147 1.21 1.12 -9.25
N GLY A 148 1.90 0.51 -10.21
CA GLY A 148 2.62 1.22 -11.26
C GLY A 148 1.73 1.50 -12.48
N GLY A 149 2.36 1.85 -13.59
CA GLY A 149 1.69 2.27 -14.81
C GLY A 149 1.10 1.12 -15.63
N SER A 150 0.15 1.47 -16.48
CA SER A 150 -0.59 0.56 -17.36
C SER A 150 -0.34 0.81 -18.86
N HIS A 151 0.81 1.42 -19.18
CA HIS A 151 1.25 1.85 -20.51
C HIS A 151 2.64 1.31 -20.89
N ARG A 152 3.04 0.16 -20.36
CA ARG A 152 4.44 -0.32 -20.42
C ARG A 152 4.86 -0.88 -21.77
N ASP A 153 4.09 -1.82 -22.28
CA ASP A 153 4.38 -2.56 -23.51
C ASP A 153 3.11 -3.02 -24.24
N GLU A 154 3.26 -3.75 -25.34
CA GLU A 154 2.13 -4.19 -26.19
C GLU A 154 1.12 -5.09 -25.48
N ARG A 155 1.45 -5.66 -24.31
CA ARG A 155 0.54 -6.45 -23.48
C ARG A 155 -0.34 -5.59 -22.58
N SER A 156 -0.02 -4.29 -22.47
CA SER A 156 -0.71 -3.36 -21.59
C SER A 156 -2.15 -3.15 -22.07
N PRO A 157 -3.08 -2.84 -21.15
CA PRO A 157 -4.46 -2.52 -21.52
C PRO A 157 -4.55 -1.23 -22.36
N HIS A 158 -3.53 -0.36 -22.30
CA HIS A 158 -3.46 0.88 -23.05
C HIS A 158 -2.21 0.94 -23.96
N LEU A 159 -2.20 1.89 -24.89
CA LEU A 159 -1.09 2.05 -25.83
C LEU A 159 0.24 2.30 -25.07
N PRO A 160 1.34 1.65 -25.47
CA PRO A 160 2.64 1.89 -24.86
C PRO A 160 3.05 3.35 -24.96
N ASP A 161 3.57 3.90 -23.86
CA ASP A 161 4.16 5.25 -23.81
C ASP A 161 5.64 5.12 -23.41
N PRO A 162 6.59 5.73 -24.15
CA PRO A 162 8.01 5.62 -23.85
C PRO A 162 8.40 6.17 -22.46
N ARG A 163 7.57 7.02 -21.85
CA ARG A 163 7.78 7.56 -20.49
C ARG A 163 7.42 6.56 -19.39
N ALA A 164 6.56 5.57 -19.68
CA ALA A 164 6.14 4.56 -18.70
C ALA A 164 7.33 3.78 -18.12
N ALA A 165 8.38 3.57 -18.93
CA ALA A 165 9.66 3.01 -18.52
C ALA A 165 10.20 3.70 -17.24
N GLY A 166 10.38 5.02 -17.34
CA GLY A 166 11.02 5.83 -16.32
C GLY A 166 10.18 6.04 -15.08
N LEU A 167 8.86 6.22 -15.22
CA LEU A 167 7.99 6.45 -14.06
C LEU A 167 7.94 5.24 -13.12
N ASP A 168 7.77 4.03 -13.67
CA ASP A 168 7.77 2.80 -12.86
C ASP A 168 9.15 2.49 -12.26
N ASP A 169 10.23 2.86 -12.96
CA ASP A 169 11.58 2.75 -12.43
C ASP A 169 11.78 3.68 -11.23
N ALA A 170 11.27 4.91 -11.31
CA ALA A 170 11.27 5.85 -10.20
C ALA A 170 10.42 5.35 -9.02
N LEU A 171 9.24 4.77 -9.25
CA LEU A 171 8.42 4.16 -8.19
C LEU A 171 9.12 2.97 -7.54
N ARG A 172 9.72 2.08 -8.34
CA ARG A 172 10.52 0.94 -7.86
C ARG A 172 11.67 1.40 -6.97
N ASP A 173 12.42 2.40 -7.41
CA ASP A 173 13.56 2.94 -6.68
C ASP A 173 13.12 3.66 -5.40
N ALA A 174 12.05 4.45 -5.46
CA ALA A 174 11.50 5.11 -4.30
C ALA A 174 10.98 4.11 -3.24
N LEU A 175 10.34 3.02 -3.66
CA LEU A 175 9.94 1.93 -2.77
C LEU A 175 11.16 1.24 -2.13
N ARG A 176 12.20 0.99 -2.92
CA ARG A 176 13.43 0.32 -2.47
C ARG A 176 14.24 1.16 -1.48
N ASP A 177 14.29 2.47 -1.70
CA ASP A 177 15.17 3.38 -0.98
C ASP A 177 14.43 4.25 0.07
N VAL A 178 13.12 4.07 0.24
CA VAL A 178 12.24 4.91 1.07
C VAL A 178 12.33 6.40 0.66
N ASP A 179 12.34 6.65 -0.65
CA ASP A 179 12.53 8.00 -1.20
C ASP A 179 11.22 8.81 -1.15
N GLY A 180 10.96 9.40 0.02
CA GLY A 180 9.82 10.29 0.23
C GLY A 180 9.77 11.46 -0.76
N PRO A 181 10.86 12.21 -0.97
CA PRO A 181 10.91 13.28 -1.98
C PRO A 181 10.50 12.83 -3.39
N ALA A 182 10.98 11.68 -3.86
CA ALA A 182 10.60 11.16 -5.18
C ALA A 182 9.09 10.85 -5.26
N LEU A 183 8.52 10.23 -4.21
CA LEU A 183 7.08 9.96 -4.16
C LEU A 183 6.24 11.24 -4.08
N LEU A 184 6.72 12.28 -3.39
CA LEU A 184 6.05 13.58 -3.34
C LEU A 184 6.12 14.32 -4.69
N GLY A 185 7.19 14.11 -5.46
CA GLY A 185 7.41 14.71 -6.78
C GLY A 185 6.66 14.03 -7.93
N LEU A 186 5.82 13.03 -7.67
CA LEU A 186 4.97 12.42 -8.70
C LEU A 186 3.98 13.45 -9.27
N GLU A 187 4.15 13.80 -10.54
CA GLU A 187 3.33 14.80 -11.22
C GLU A 187 1.94 14.25 -11.56
N PRO A 188 0.84 14.95 -11.20
CA PRO A 188 -0.52 14.44 -11.40
C PRO A 188 -0.83 14.09 -12.86
N GLN A 189 -0.51 14.99 -13.78
CA GLN A 189 -0.81 14.79 -15.20
C GLN A 189 -0.03 13.62 -15.79
N GLU A 190 1.26 13.48 -15.46
CA GLU A 190 2.07 12.36 -15.96
C GLU A 190 1.58 11.03 -15.40
N CYS A 191 1.22 10.97 -14.11
CA CYS A 191 0.65 9.78 -13.51
C CYS A 191 -0.67 9.38 -14.18
N ASP A 192 -1.56 10.34 -14.45
CA ASP A 192 -2.83 10.07 -15.12
C ASP A 192 -2.63 9.58 -16.57
N GLU A 193 -1.71 10.19 -17.32
CA GLU A 193 -1.39 9.79 -18.70
C GLU A 193 -0.74 8.39 -18.79
N LEU A 194 -0.02 7.96 -17.75
CA LEU A 194 0.70 6.68 -17.70
C LEU A 194 -0.03 5.60 -16.89
N GLY A 195 -1.22 5.91 -16.36
CA GLY A 195 -2.08 4.96 -15.65
C GLY A 195 -1.70 4.69 -14.19
N VAL A 196 -0.91 5.56 -13.56
CA VAL A 196 -0.57 5.49 -12.13
C VAL A 196 -1.64 6.21 -11.30
N HIS A 197 -2.83 5.64 -11.24
CA HIS A 197 -3.98 6.28 -10.56
C HIS A 197 -3.87 6.29 -9.03
N SER A 198 -2.91 5.57 -8.45
CA SER A 198 -2.68 5.50 -7.01
C SER A 198 -1.68 6.54 -6.47
N ARG A 199 -1.35 7.57 -7.26
CA ARG A 199 -0.38 8.63 -6.90
C ARG A 199 -0.56 9.17 -5.47
N ALA A 200 -1.78 9.51 -5.08
CA ALA A 200 -2.03 10.06 -3.75
C ALA A 200 -1.75 9.05 -2.62
N ALA A 201 -1.93 7.75 -2.84
CA ALA A 201 -1.60 6.72 -1.84
C ALA A 201 -0.07 6.59 -1.65
N TRP A 202 0.72 6.68 -2.72
CA TRP A 202 2.18 6.79 -2.65
C TRP A 202 2.62 7.99 -1.80
N GLN A 203 1.94 9.13 -1.96
CA GLN A 203 2.25 10.36 -1.22
C GLN A 203 1.86 10.29 0.26
N VAL A 204 0.82 9.51 0.62
CA VAL A 204 0.56 9.17 2.02
C VAL A 204 1.73 8.37 2.61
N ALA A 205 2.24 7.37 1.87
CA ALA A 205 3.39 6.59 2.33
C ALA A 205 4.61 7.48 2.57
N ALA A 206 4.87 8.45 1.68
CA ALA A 206 5.92 9.45 1.84
C ALA A 206 5.74 10.31 3.10
N GLY A 207 4.50 10.71 3.38
CA GLY A 207 4.14 11.45 4.60
C GLY A 207 4.46 10.70 5.89
N VAL A 208 4.21 9.38 5.92
CA VAL A 208 4.59 8.52 7.06
C VAL A 208 6.10 8.27 7.09
N ALA A 209 6.73 8.08 5.93
CA ALA A 209 8.17 7.90 5.86
C ALA A 209 8.93 9.09 6.49
N ALA A 210 8.43 10.32 6.31
CA ALA A 210 9.02 11.53 6.86
C ALA A 210 9.02 11.62 8.40
N THR A 211 8.22 10.81 9.11
CA THR A 211 8.12 10.86 10.58
C THR A 211 9.08 9.92 11.30
N GLY A 212 9.90 9.16 10.57
CA GLY A 212 10.80 8.19 11.18
C GLY A 212 11.88 7.69 10.23
N THR A 213 12.72 6.80 10.75
CA THR A 213 13.68 6.05 9.94
C THR A 213 13.12 4.68 9.64
N TRP A 214 13.24 4.24 8.39
CA TRP A 214 12.63 3.02 7.89
C TRP A 214 13.66 2.14 7.20
N GLN A 215 13.49 0.83 7.32
CA GLN A 215 14.23 -0.17 6.57
C GLN A 215 13.29 -0.76 5.52
N ALA A 216 13.71 -0.71 4.26
CA ALA A 216 12.94 -1.25 3.15
C ALA A 216 13.29 -2.70 2.84
N GLU A 217 12.26 -3.48 2.55
CA GLU A 217 12.33 -4.82 1.97
C GLU A 217 11.48 -4.82 0.70
N PRO A 218 12.07 -4.60 -0.49
CA PRO A 218 11.36 -4.79 -1.75
C PRO A 218 11.10 -6.28 -1.97
N LEU A 219 9.86 -6.62 -2.32
CA LEU A 219 9.41 -8.01 -2.44
C LEU A 219 9.13 -8.43 -3.88
N TYR A 220 8.65 -7.49 -4.70
CA TYR A 220 8.33 -7.73 -6.11
C TYR A 220 8.32 -6.43 -6.89
N SER A 221 8.83 -6.47 -8.13
CA SER A 221 8.69 -5.38 -9.10
C SER A 221 8.84 -5.92 -10.51
N ASP A 222 7.73 -6.07 -11.23
CA ASP A 222 7.72 -6.58 -12.62
C ASP A 222 6.39 -6.21 -13.31
N THR A 223 6.28 -6.54 -14.60
CA THR A 223 5.18 -6.16 -15.49
C THR A 223 4.53 -7.40 -16.15
N PRO A 224 3.93 -8.34 -15.39
CA PRO A 224 3.53 -9.66 -15.90
C PRO A 224 2.32 -9.65 -16.85
N LEU A 225 1.66 -8.50 -17.08
CA LEU A 225 0.52 -8.33 -18.01
C LEU A 225 0.50 -6.92 -18.64
N GLY A 226 1.66 -6.32 -18.87
CA GLY A 226 1.77 -4.92 -19.34
C GLY A 226 1.37 -3.87 -18.29
N ILE A 227 1.06 -4.30 -17.06
CA ILE A 227 0.86 -3.42 -15.89
C ILE A 227 1.98 -3.69 -14.92
N THR A 228 2.63 -2.64 -14.42
CA THR A 228 3.70 -2.78 -13.43
C THR A 228 3.12 -2.90 -12.03
N TYR A 229 3.58 -3.91 -11.30
CA TYR A 229 3.23 -4.11 -9.91
C TYR A 229 4.47 -3.96 -9.03
N HIS A 230 4.37 -3.16 -7.99
CA HIS A 230 5.38 -3.02 -6.96
C HIS A 230 4.85 -3.56 -5.63
N VAL A 231 5.64 -4.36 -4.93
CA VAL A 231 5.32 -4.84 -3.59
C VAL A 231 6.54 -4.67 -2.70
N GLY A 232 6.33 -4.11 -1.50
CA GLY A 232 7.42 -3.90 -0.55
C GLY A 232 6.91 -3.65 0.86
N VAL A 233 7.82 -3.79 1.81
CA VAL A 233 7.57 -3.51 3.22
C VAL A 233 8.58 -2.48 3.72
N TRP A 234 8.11 -1.50 4.48
CA TRP A 234 8.97 -0.64 5.28
C TRP A 234 8.73 -0.95 6.75
N SER A 235 9.79 -1.30 7.48
CA SER A 235 9.74 -1.49 8.93
C SER A 235 10.43 -0.33 9.62
N ARG A 236 9.82 0.22 10.67
CA ARG A 236 10.43 1.32 11.41
C ARG A 236 11.73 0.81 12.07
N ALA A 237 12.82 1.53 11.88
CA ALA A 237 14.09 1.19 12.51
C ALA A 237 13.94 1.35 14.03
N VAL A 238 14.31 0.32 14.79
CA VAL A 238 14.39 0.44 16.24
C VAL A 238 15.50 1.42 16.56
N GLN A 239 15.18 2.51 17.25
CA GLN A 239 16.20 3.37 17.83
C GLN A 239 16.89 2.59 18.95
N GLU A 240 18.09 2.07 18.68
CA GLU A 240 18.93 1.60 19.78
C GLU A 240 19.21 2.81 20.69
N PRO A 241 18.97 2.72 22.01
CA PRO A 241 19.34 3.79 22.92
C PRO A 241 20.85 4.00 22.81
N GLY A 242 21.24 5.17 22.29
CA GLY A 242 22.60 5.45 21.89
C GLY A 242 23.61 5.19 23.01
N ALA A 243 24.64 4.41 22.68
CA ALA A 243 25.88 4.31 23.44
C ALA A 243 26.63 5.67 23.38
N SER A 244 26.16 6.66 24.14
CA SER A 244 26.84 7.94 24.33
C SER A 244 26.77 8.36 25.79
N ALA A 245 27.58 7.72 26.64
CA ALA A 245 27.99 8.25 27.95
C ALA A 245 29.12 7.41 28.61
N LEU A 246 30.20 7.03 27.91
CA LEU A 246 31.42 6.51 28.58
C LEU A 246 32.69 6.95 27.83
N ARG A 247 32.85 8.25 27.59
CA ARG A 247 34.17 8.87 27.40
C ARG A 247 34.20 10.18 28.16
N GLY A 248 34.61 10.10 29.42
CA GLY A 248 34.82 11.26 30.26
C GLY A 248 35.17 10.84 31.65
N GLU A 249 36.43 10.43 31.84
CA GLU A 249 37.25 10.78 33.02
C GLU A 249 38.59 10.02 32.94
N SER A 250 39.62 10.73 32.48
CA SER A 250 41.02 10.36 32.69
C SER A 250 41.50 11.15 33.91
N PRO A 251 41.86 10.53 35.04
CA PRO A 251 42.36 11.26 36.19
C PRO A 251 43.83 11.67 35.99
N LEU A 252 44.06 12.95 36.27
CA LEU A 252 45.35 13.60 36.45
C LEU A 252 46.36 12.70 37.18
N ARG A 253 47.55 12.49 36.59
CA ARG A 253 48.73 12.06 37.34
C ARG A 253 49.56 13.29 37.72
N ARG A 254 49.89 13.34 39.02
CA ARG A 254 50.90 14.22 39.62
C ARG A 254 52.29 13.92 39.10
#